data_AF-A0A0E3PAL2-F1
#
_entry.id   AF-A0A0E3PAL2-F1
#
_cell.length_a   1.000
_cell.length_b   1.000
_cell.length_c   1.000
_cell.angle_alpha   90.00
_cell.angle_beta   90.00
_cell.angle_gamma   90.00
#
_symmetry.space_group_name_H-M   'P 1'
#
loop_
_entity.id
_entity.type
_entity.pdbx_description
1 polymer ?
#
loop_
_entity_poly.entity_id
_entity_poly.type
_entity_poly.pdbx_seq_one_letter_code
_entity_poly.pdbx_strand_id
1 'polypeptide(L)'
;MLFFSETIVVNGNEMTRAQYWGQIDQWLGAGLILFFLIFGHYLLYSKNMSSIEKSRDIIGMKSALIGFILWLLIAIITFLSKITIPYSLNIAGGYIIIISIYFLMRKNLYEISDFE
;
A
#
# COMPACT_ATOMS: atom_id res chain seq x y z
N MET A 1 5.92 23.07 -10.65
CA MET A 1 6.04 22.18 -9.47
C MET A 1 7.45 21.62 -9.52
N LEU A 2 8.31 21.93 -8.55
CA LEU A 2 9.67 21.40 -8.51
C LEU A 2 9.61 19.96 -8.00
N PHE A 3 10.18 19.04 -8.77
CA PHE A 3 10.25 17.60 -8.47
C PHE A 3 11.54 17.20 -7.73
N PHE A 4 12.36 18.18 -7.35
CA PHE A 4 13.69 17.97 -6.79
C PHE A 4 13.84 18.67 -5.44
N SER A 5 14.61 18.03 -4.54
CA SER A 5 14.96 18.54 -3.22
C SER A 5 15.62 19.92 -3.32
N GLU A 6 15.14 20.87 -2.51
CA GLU A 6 15.77 22.18 -2.40
C GLU A 6 16.95 22.11 -1.42
N THR A 7 18.12 22.55 -1.89
CA THR A 7 19.28 22.82 -1.03
C THR A 7 19.09 24.20 -0.41
N ILE A 8 19.04 24.24 0.93
CA ILE A 8 19.05 25.49 1.68
C ILE A 8 20.40 25.63 2.39
N VAL A 9 21.05 26.77 2.23
CA VAL A 9 22.30 27.08 2.95
C VAL A 9 21.92 27.73 4.27
N VAL A 10 22.20 27.06 5.39
CA VAL A 10 21.96 27.60 6.73
C VAL A 10 23.29 27.61 7.49
N ASN A 11 23.75 28.80 7.84
CA ASN A 11 24.98 29.03 8.60
C ASN A 11 26.25 28.43 7.96
N GLY A 12 26.38 28.53 6.64
CA GLY A 12 27.54 28.03 5.89
C GLY A 12 27.54 26.52 5.59
N ASN A 13 26.57 25.77 6.13
CA ASN A 13 26.35 24.37 5.80
C ASN A 13 25.21 24.22 4.79
N GLU A 14 25.42 23.39 3.78
CA GLU A 14 24.36 22.96 2.87
C GLU A 14 23.46 21.94 3.58
N MET A 15 22.19 22.27 3.77
CA MET A 15 21.18 21.33 4.25
C MET A 15 20.22 21.01 3.11
N THR A 16 20.06 19.73 2.80
CA THR A 16 19.03 19.25 1.88
C THR A 16 17.71 19.10 2.64
N ARG A 17 16.70 19.91 2.31
CA ARG A 17 15.37 19.74 2.90
C ARG A 17 14.66 18.63 2.14
N ALA A 18 14.41 17.49 2.80
CA ALA A 18 13.57 16.45 2.25
C ALA A 18 12.20 17.03 1.88
N GLN A 19 11.83 16.96 0.61
CA GLN A 19 10.57 17.47 0.12
C GLN A 19 9.44 16.59 0.67
N TYR A 20 8.49 17.19 1.39
CA TYR A 20 7.33 16.49 1.93
C TYR A 20 6.19 16.49 0.90
N TRP A 21 5.87 15.31 0.37
CA TRP A 21 4.83 15.08 -0.64
C TRP A 21 3.48 14.77 0.01
N GLY A 22 3.31 15.16 1.27
CA GLY A 22 2.03 15.10 1.97
C GLY A 22 1.51 13.68 2.11
N GLN A 23 0.29 13.46 1.62
CA GLN A 23 -0.40 12.17 1.68
C GLN A 23 0.28 11.07 0.85
N ILE A 24 1.14 11.42 -0.11
CA ILE A 24 1.94 10.44 -0.85
C ILE A 24 2.97 9.80 0.07
N ASP A 25 3.77 10.61 0.79
CA ASP A 25 4.79 10.10 1.73
C ASP A 25 4.17 9.25 2.83
N GLN A 26 3.03 9.71 3.35
CA GLN A 26 2.27 8.98 4.36
C GLN A 26 1.86 7.59 3.88
N TRP A 27 1.36 7.49 2.64
CA TRP A 27 0.95 6.20 2.07
C TRP A 27 2.13 5.33 1.65
N LEU A 28 3.21 5.90 1.14
CA LEU A 28 4.44 5.16 0.85
C LEU A 28 5.01 4.51 2.13
N GLY A 29 4.97 5.21 3.26
CA GLY A 29 5.43 4.69 4.55
C GLY A 29 4.53 3.61 5.15
N ALA A 30 3.21 3.76 5.05
CA ALA A 30 2.26 2.86 5.74
C ALA A 30 1.68 1.75 4.84
N GLY A 31 1.49 2.01 3.55
CA GLY A 31 0.67 1.18 2.67
C GLY A 31 1.20 -0.23 2.44
N LEU A 32 2.53 -0.43 2.53
CA LEU A 32 3.16 -1.75 2.35
C LEU A 32 3.24 -2.59 3.64
N ILE A 33 2.88 -2.05 4.80
CA ILE A 33 2.97 -2.77 6.08
C ILE A 33 2.22 -4.10 6.02
N LEU A 34 0.99 -4.08 5.48
CA LEU A 34 0.15 -5.27 5.39
C LEU A 34 0.73 -6.31 4.42
N PHE A 35 1.32 -5.86 3.31
CA PHE A 35 2.01 -6.74 2.39
C PHE A 35 3.18 -7.47 3.07
N PHE A 36 4.05 -6.73 3.77
CA PHE A 36 5.21 -7.33 4.45
C PHE A 36 4.82 -8.27 5.58
N LEU A 37 3.72 -7.98 6.28
CA LEU A 37 3.21 -8.85 7.33
C LEU A 37 2.77 -10.21 6.75
N ILE A 38 1.98 -10.20 5.67
CA ILE A 38 1.52 -11.43 5.01
C ILE A 38 2.68 -12.15 4.34
N PHE A 39 3.58 -11.42 3.68
CA PHE A 39 4.77 -11.99 3.04
C PHE A 39 5.70 -12.64 4.05
N GLY A 40 5.94 -12.00 5.20
CA GLY A 40 6.74 -12.56 6.29
C GLY A 40 6.11 -13.83 6.85
N HIS A 41 4.79 -13.82 7.08
CA HIS A 41 4.04 -15.01 7.49
C HIS A 41 4.19 -16.16 6.48
N TYR A 42 3.99 -15.86 5.19
CA TYR A 42 4.15 -16.83 4.11
C TYR A 42 5.57 -17.40 4.07
N LEU A 43 6.60 -16.57 4.13
CA LEU A 43 8.00 -17.03 4.10
C LEU A 43 8.33 -17.98 5.26
N LEU A 44 7.94 -17.61 6.48
CA LEU A 44 8.29 -18.37 7.68
C LEU A 44 7.54 -19.70 7.79
N TYR A 45 6.28 -19.74 7.35
CA TYR A 45 5.39 -20.89 7.57
C TYR A 45 5.05 -21.68 6.30
N SER A 46 5.53 -21.27 5.12
CA SER A 46 5.23 -21.92 3.82
C SER A 46 5.44 -23.44 3.81
N LYS A 47 6.41 -23.98 4.56
CA LYS A 47 6.64 -25.43 4.58
C LYS A 47 5.57 -26.21 5.35
N ASN A 48 4.92 -25.58 6.33
CA ASN A 48 3.96 -26.21 7.23
C ASN A 48 2.51 -25.85 6.90
N MET A 49 2.29 -24.94 5.94
CA MET A 49 0.96 -24.53 5.50
C MET A 49 0.31 -25.54 4.54
N SER A 50 -1.00 -25.70 4.71
CA SER A 50 -1.86 -26.36 3.73
C SER A 50 -1.92 -25.58 2.41
N SER A 51 -2.36 -26.25 1.33
CA SER A 51 -2.56 -25.60 0.02
C SER A 51 -3.53 -24.41 0.10
N ILE A 52 -4.58 -24.55 0.90
CA ILE A 52 -5.60 -23.52 1.11
C ILE A 52 -5.00 -22.28 1.79
N GLU A 53 -4.18 -22.48 2.83
CA GLU A 53 -3.51 -21.38 3.53
C GLU A 53 -2.52 -20.64 2.64
N LYS A 54 -1.74 -21.38 1.84
CA LYS A 54 -0.82 -20.78 0.85
C LYS A 54 -1.57 -19.92 -0.15
N SER A 55 -2.65 -20.45 -0.72
CA SER A 55 -3.50 -19.68 -1.64
C SER A 55 -4.07 -18.44 -0.96
N ARG A 56 -4.52 -18.55 0.29
CA ARG A 56 -5.02 -17.40 1.08
C ARG A 56 -3.98 -16.30 1.22
N ASP A 57 -2.75 -16.66 1.59
CA ASP A 57 -1.66 -15.71 1.76
C ASP A 57 -1.25 -15.09 0.41
N ILE A 58 -1.23 -15.86 -0.67
CA ILE A 58 -0.97 -15.35 -2.03
C ILE A 58 -2.03 -14.32 -2.45
N ILE A 59 -3.31 -14.57 -2.19
CA ILE A 59 -4.39 -13.61 -2.46
C ILE A 59 -4.22 -12.37 -1.58
N GLY A 60 -3.88 -12.56 -0.31
CA GLY A 60 -3.57 -11.47 0.63
C GLY A 60 -2.45 -10.57 0.09
N MET A 61 -1.34 -11.16 -0.36
CA MET A 61 -0.23 -10.43 -0.97
C MET A 61 -0.65 -9.69 -2.24
N LYS A 62 -1.37 -10.36 -3.15
CA LYS A 62 -1.84 -9.75 -4.40
C LYS A 62 -2.79 -8.58 -4.13
N SER A 63 -3.79 -8.77 -3.29
CA SER A 63 -4.75 -7.73 -2.93
C SER A 63 -4.09 -6.53 -2.22
N ALA A 64 -3.12 -6.78 -1.34
CA ALA A 64 -2.32 -5.72 -0.73
C ALA A 64 -1.54 -4.90 -1.76
N LEU A 65 -0.88 -5.55 -2.72
CA LEU A 65 -0.14 -4.85 -3.78
C LEU A 65 -1.07 -4.05 -4.71
N ILE A 66 -2.19 -4.64 -5.15
CA ILE A 66 -3.14 -3.96 -6.04
C ILE A 66 -3.76 -2.77 -5.31
N GLY A 67 -4.20 -2.95 -4.06
CA GLY A 67 -4.78 -1.87 -3.26
C GLY A 67 -3.77 -0.78 -2.93
N PHE A 68 -2.51 -1.13 -2.67
CA PHE A 68 -1.42 -0.17 -2.52
C PHE A 68 -1.28 0.72 -3.75
N ILE A 69 -1.19 0.13 -4.94
CA ILE A 69 -1.03 0.86 -6.20
C ILE A 69 -2.24 1.75 -6.47
N LEU A 70 -3.46 1.21 -6.32
CA LEU A 70 -4.69 1.97 -6.56
C LEU A 70 -4.82 3.16 -5.63
N TRP A 71 -4.57 2.99 -4.34
CA TRP A 71 -4.63 4.10 -3.40
C TRP A 71 -3.49 5.11 -3.60
N LEU A 72 -2.30 4.65 -3.99
CA LEU A 72 -1.19 5.53 -4.33
C LEU A 72 -1.56 6.48 -5.49
N LEU A 73 -2.25 5.97 -6.52
CA LEU A 73 -2.77 6.81 -7.61
C LEU A 73 -3.75 7.85 -7.10
N ILE A 74 -4.67 7.47 -6.20
CA ILE A 74 -5.62 8.42 -5.58
C ILE A 74 -4.86 9.49 -4.79
N ALA A 75 -3.85 9.11 -3.98
CA ALA A 75 -3.03 10.02 -3.20
C ALA A 75 -2.26 11.01 -4.10
N ILE A 76 -1.73 10.53 -5.23
CA ILE A 76 -1.05 11.37 -6.24
C ILE A 76 -2.04 12.36 -6.86
N ILE A 77 -3.20 11.90 -7.35
CA ILE A 77 -4.20 12.75 -8.00
C ILE A 77 -4.66 13.84 -7.04
N THR A 78 -5.01 13.47 -5.80
CA THR A 78 -5.50 14.41 -4.79
C THR A 78 -4.42 15.41 -4.38
N PHE A 79 -3.14 15.01 -4.35
CA PHE A 79 -2.02 15.90 -4.08
C PHE A 79 -1.83 16.91 -5.21
N LEU A 80 -1.88 16.45 -6.47
CA LEU A 80 -1.81 17.31 -7.66
C LEU A 80 -3.00 18.28 -7.74
N SER A 81 -4.18 17.85 -7.31
CA SER A 81 -5.38 18.70 -7.19
C SER A 81 -5.37 19.65 -5.99
N LYS A 82 -4.30 19.66 -5.17
CA LYS A 82 -4.18 20.45 -3.93
C LYS A 82 -5.28 20.14 -2.91
N ILE A 83 -5.86 18.94 -2.96
CA ILE A 83 -6.83 18.44 -1.99
C ILE A 83 -6.05 17.82 -0.84
N THR A 84 -6.24 18.37 0.36
CA THR A 84 -5.59 17.88 1.57
C THR A 84 -6.47 16.84 2.24
N ILE A 85 -5.99 15.60 2.29
CA ILE A 85 -6.66 14.52 3.01
C ILE A 85 -5.99 14.40 4.39
N PRO A 86 -6.76 14.42 5.49
CA PRO A 86 -6.25 14.12 6.82
C PRO A 86 -5.53 12.76 6.85
N TYR A 87 -4.42 12.67 7.60
CA TYR A 87 -3.61 11.45 7.70
C TYR A 87 -4.47 10.20 7.98
N SER A 88 -5.36 10.26 8.97
CA SER A 88 -6.22 9.13 9.33
C SER A 88 -7.13 8.67 8.19
N LEU A 89 -7.66 9.60 7.39
CA LEU A 89 -8.50 9.26 6.23
C LEU A 89 -7.68 8.70 5.08
N ASN A 90 -6.47 9.22 4.85
CA ASN A 90 -5.57 8.70 3.84
C ASN A 90 -5.18 7.24 4.15
N ILE A 91 -4.80 6.95 5.40
CA ILE A 91 -4.43 5.58 5.80
C ILE A 91 -5.64 4.65 5.80
N ALA A 92 -6.77 5.06 6.39
CA ALA A 92 -7.97 4.23 6.47
C ALA A 92 -8.52 3.90 5.09
N GLY A 93 -8.58 4.89 4.19
CA GLY A 93 -9.08 4.70 2.83
C GLY A 93 -8.26 3.69 2.04
N GLY A 94 -6.93 3.75 2.15
CA GLY A 94 -6.05 2.79 1.49
C GLY A 94 -6.25 1.35 1.98
N TYR A 95 -6.36 1.14 3.28
CA TYR A 95 -6.65 -0.20 3.82
C TYR A 95 -8.06 -0.70 3.49
N ILE A 96 -9.06 0.19 3.44
CA ILE A 96 -10.42 -0.18 3.00
C ILE A 96 -10.38 -0.70 1.56
N ILE A 97 -9.63 -0.06 0.66
CA ILE A 97 -9.46 -0.53 -0.72
C ILE A 97 -8.78 -1.90 -0.75
N ILE A 98 -7.70 -2.10 0.00
CA ILE A 98 -7.02 -3.40 0.10
C ILE A 98 -7.99 -4.50 0.55
N ILE A 99 -8.77 -4.25 1.61
CA ILE A 99 -9.75 -5.20 2.14
C ILE A 99 -10.84 -5.50 1.11
N SER A 100 -11.33 -4.48 0.40
CA SER A 100 -12.36 -4.63 -0.63
C SER A 100 -11.87 -5.52 -1.78
N ILE A 101 -10.62 -5.31 -2.23
CA ILE A 101 -10.00 -6.12 -3.28
C ILE A 101 -9.78 -7.56 -2.79
N TYR A 102 -9.35 -7.73 -1.54
CA TYR A 102 -9.19 -9.05 -0.94
C TYR A 102 -10.50 -9.85 -0.98
N PHE A 103 -11.62 -9.24 -0.55
CA PHE A 103 -12.93 -9.89 -0.60
C PHE A 103 -13.37 -10.21 -2.02
N LEU A 104 -13.14 -9.30 -2.97
CA LEU A 104 -13.46 -9.52 -4.38
C LEU A 104 -12.68 -10.72 -4.96
N MET A 105 -11.37 -10.78 -4.71
CA MET A 105 -10.53 -11.88 -5.19
C MET A 105 -10.84 -13.20 -4.49
N ARG A 106 -11.16 -13.16 -3.19
CA ARG A 106 -11.52 -14.35 -2.41
C ARG A 106 -12.83 -14.95 -2.91
N LYS A 107 -13.84 -14.14 -3.25
CA LYS A 107 -15.12 -14.61 -3.77
C LYS A 107 -14.93 -15.42 -5.06
N ASN A 108 -14.12 -14.91 -6.00
CA ASN A 108 -13.88 -15.58 -7.28
C ASN A 108 -13.24 -16.98 -7.12
N LEU A 109 -12.49 -17.23 -6.05
CA LEU A 109 -11.89 -18.55 -5.82
C LEU A 109 -12.88 -19.63 -5.41
N TYR A 110 -13.87 -19.28 -4.60
CA TYR A 110 -14.93 -20.23 -4.22
C TYR A 110 -15.86 -20.50 -5.40
N GLU A 111 -16.17 -19.47 -6.20
CA GLU A 111 -16.95 -19.69 -7.43
C GLU A 111 -16.23 -20.61 -8.41
N ILE A 112 -14.90 -20.51 -8.57
CA ILE A 112 -14.14 -21.39 -9.49
C ILE A 112 -14.01 -22.82 -8.92
N SER A 113 -13.87 -23.00 -7.60
CA SER A 113 -13.75 -24.34 -7.00
C SER A 113 -15.04 -25.14 -7.00
N ASP A 114 -16.20 -24.49 -7.09
CA ASP A 114 -17.50 -25.16 -7.15
C ASP A 114 -17.83 -25.71 -8.56
N PHE A 115 -16.99 -25.44 -9.57
CA PHE A 115 -17.13 -25.94 -10.95
C PHE A 115 -16.11 -27.03 -11.34
N GLU A 116 -15.22 -27.45 -10.42
CA GLU A 116 -14.34 -28.64 -10.57
C GLU A 116 -14.89 -29.84 -9.79
#